data_AF-A0A060C0B9-F1
#
_entry.id   AF-A0A060C0B9-F1
#
_cell.length_a   1.000
_cell.length_b   1.000
_cell.length_c   1.000
_cell.angle_alpha   90.00
_cell.angle_beta   90.00
_cell.angle_gamma   90.00
#
_symmetry.space_group_name_H-M   'P 1'
#
loop_
_entity.id
_entity.type
_entity.pdbx_description
1 polymer ?
#
loop_
_entity_poly.entity_id
_entity_poly.type
_entity_poly.pdbx_seq_one_letter_code
_entity_poly.pdbx_strand_id
1 'polypeptide(L)'
;MTAEFGKRAGNWKHAYDPATGFMRARRRDGSFREPFDPTASGYGSDYTEGNAWQYSWYVPQDVAGLAAAHGGADKLLAMLDQVFDAKVDPKVFEHMEDITGLIGWYAHGNEPSHHVAYLYAY
;
A
#
# COMPACT_ATOMS: atom_id res chain seq x y z
N MET A 1 17.93 8.25 -22.09
CA MET A 1 17.85 8.41 -20.62
C MET A 1 16.41 8.67 -20.15
N THR A 2 15.72 9.74 -20.57
CA THR A 2 14.35 10.09 -20.10
C THR A 2 13.30 9.00 -20.39
N ALA A 3 13.30 8.41 -21.59
CA ALA A 3 12.32 7.38 -21.97
C ALA A 3 12.48 6.07 -21.17
N GLU A 4 13.68 5.74 -20.69
CA GLU A 4 13.94 4.53 -19.92
C GLU A 4 13.45 4.68 -18.48
N PHE A 5 13.77 5.81 -17.84
CA PHE A 5 13.30 6.10 -16.48
C PHE A 5 11.78 6.32 -16.43
N GLY A 6 11.18 6.93 -17.46
CA GLY A 6 9.71 7.04 -17.56
C GLY A 6 9.01 5.68 -17.60
N LYS A 7 9.58 4.68 -18.30
CA LYS A 7 9.07 3.30 -18.27
C LYS A 7 9.19 2.70 -16.87
N ARG A 8 10.35 2.84 -16.23
CA ARG A 8 10.60 2.29 -14.89
C ARG A 8 9.74 2.94 -13.80
N ALA A 9 9.39 4.21 -13.94
CA ALA A 9 8.47 4.90 -13.03
C ALA A 9 7.08 4.24 -12.97
N GLY A 10 6.68 3.54 -14.04
CA GLY A 10 5.44 2.76 -14.11
C GLY A 10 5.52 1.34 -13.56
N ASN A 11 6.68 0.88 -13.06
CA ASN A 11 6.87 -0.50 -12.61
C ASN A 11 5.98 -0.89 -11.41
N TRP A 12 5.45 0.08 -10.66
CA TRP A 12 4.48 -0.16 -9.59
C TRP A 12 3.29 -1.01 -10.07
N LYS A 13 2.90 -0.86 -11.35
CA LYS A 13 1.80 -1.62 -11.99
C LYS A 13 2.08 -3.13 -12.04
N HIS A 14 3.33 -3.55 -11.90
CA HIS A 14 3.67 -4.97 -11.83
C HIS A 14 3.39 -5.59 -10.46
N ALA A 15 3.33 -4.78 -9.41
CA ALA A 15 2.98 -5.24 -8.06
C ALA A 15 1.48 -5.11 -7.78
N TYR A 16 0.77 -4.22 -8.48
CA TYR A 16 -0.67 -4.03 -8.29
C TYR A 16 -1.47 -5.27 -8.69
N ASP A 17 -2.22 -5.83 -7.75
CA ASP A 17 -3.18 -6.89 -8.01
C ASP A 17 -4.61 -6.32 -8.07
N PRO A 18 -5.25 -6.28 -9.25
CA PRO A 18 -6.61 -5.78 -9.38
C PRO A 18 -7.66 -6.65 -8.68
N ALA A 19 -7.35 -7.91 -8.34
CA ALA A 19 -8.28 -8.78 -7.63
C ALA A 19 -8.42 -8.40 -6.15
N THR A 20 -7.34 -7.88 -5.54
CA THR A 20 -7.34 -7.51 -4.11
C THR A 20 -7.29 -6.00 -3.90
N GLY A 21 -6.85 -5.22 -4.88
CA GLY A 21 -6.63 -3.78 -4.75
C GLY A 21 -5.34 -3.41 -4.01
N PHE A 22 -4.42 -4.37 -3.80
CA PHE A 22 -3.17 -4.14 -3.07
C PHE A 22 -1.93 -4.32 -3.94
N MET A 23 -0.82 -3.71 -3.54
CA MET A 23 0.50 -4.04 -4.07
C MET A 23 0.97 -5.34 -3.42
N ARG A 24 1.15 -6.40 -4.21
CA ARG A 24 1.49 -7.75 -3.74
C ARG A 24 2.80 -8.23 -4.32
N ALA A 25 3.54 -9.07 -3.58
CA ALA A 25 4.72 -9.73 -4.12
C ALA A 25 4.36 -10.67 -5.25
N ARG A 26 5.25 -10.68 -6.26
CA ARG A 26 5.17 -11.55 -7.42
C ARG A 26 6.34 -12.52 -7.44
N ARG A 27 6.04 -13.77 -7.74
CA ARG A 27 7.04 -14.81 -7.98
C ARG A 27 7.69 -14.60 -9.34
N ARG A 28 8.82 -15.29 -9.56
CA ARG A 28 9.57 -15.24 -10.84
C ARG A 28 8.74 -15.70 -12.04
N ASP A 29 7.74 -16.54 -11.83
CA ASP A 29 6.82 -17.01 -12.85
C ASP A 29 5.67 -16.02 -13.15
N GLY A 30 5.62 -14.88 -12.46
CA GLY A 30 4.60 -13.84 -12.62
C GLY A 30 3.32 -14.08 -11.82
N SER A 31 3.21 -15.17 -11.05
CA SER A 31 2.09 -15.37 -10.12
C SER A 31 2.24 -14.51 -8.86
N PHE A 32 1.13 -14.07 -8.27
CA PHE A 32 1.17 -13.44 -6.95
C PHE A 32 1.45 -14.48 -5.87
N ARG A 33 2.15 -14.06 -4.81
CA ARG A 33 2.40 -14.93 -3.65
C ARG A 33 1.08 -15.22 -2.92
N GLU A 34 0.84 -16.50 -2.65
CA GLU A 34 -0.30 -17.01 -1.89
C GLU A 34 0.18 -17.85 -0.67
N PRO A 35 -0.59 -17.88 0.43
CA PRO A 35 -1.81 -17.10 0.65
C PRO A 35 -1.52 -15.60 0.86
N PHE A 36 -2.47 -14.74 0.49
CA PHE A 36 -2.39 -13.30 0.75
C PHE A 36 -3.16 -12.90 2.01
N ASP A 37 -2.46 -12.23 2.91
CA ASP A 37 -3.03 -11.55 4.08
C ASP A 37 -2.56 -10.08 4.05
N PRO A 38 -3.46 -9.11 3.84
CA PRO A 38 -3.08 -7.68 3.78
C PRO A 38 -2.65 -7.13 5.14
N THR A 39 -2.94 -7.85 6.23
CA THR A 39 -2.60 -7.44 7.60
C THR A 39 -1.23 -7.96 8.06
N ALA A 40 -0.70 -8.99 7.36
CA ALA A 40 0.57 -9.59 7.68
C ALA A 40 1.71 -8.57 7.65
N SER A 41 2.40 -8.46 8.79
CA SER A 41 3.51 -7.55 9.04
C SER A 41 4.72 -8.34 9.56
N GLY A 42 5.91 -7.77 9.41
CA GLY A 42 7.13 -8.29 10.04
C GLY A 42 7.93 -9.24 9.15
N TYR A 43 8.87 -9.97 9.77
CA TYR A 43 9.80 -10.83 9.05
C TYR A 43 9.07 -11.94 8.27
N GLY A 44 9.39 -12.07 6.98
CA GLY A 44 8.74 -13.03 6.09
C GLY A 44 7.47 -12.52 5.42
N SER A 45 6.99 -11.33 5.79
CA SER A 45 6.06 -10.55 4.96
C SER A 45 6.79 -9.97 3.74
N ASP A 46 6.02 -9.40 2.82
CA ASP A 46 6.55 -8.77 1.59
C ASP A 46 6.79 -7.26 1.76
N TYR A 47 6.59 -6.73 2.97
CA TYR A 47 6.66 -5.31 3.30
C TYR A 47 7.66 -5.08 4.43
N THR A 48 8.44 -4.00 4.33
CA THR A 48 9.39 -3.63 5.40
C THR A 48 8.64 -2.84 6.46
N GLU A 49 8.74 -3.24 7.74
CA GLU A 49 8.22 -2.45 8.87
C GLU A 49 6.77 -1.98 8.70
N GLY A 50 5.93 -2.81 8.07
CA GLY A 50 4.54 -2.50 7.83
C GLY A 50 3.80 -3.63 7.14
N ASN A 51 2.66 -3.31 6.52
CA ASN A 51 1.84 -4.27 5.79
C ASN A 51 1.26 -3.67 4.48
N ALA A 52 0.40 -4.43 3.80
CA ALA A 52 -0.16 -4.02 2.52
C ALA A 52 -1.00 -2.74 2.62
N TRP A 53 -1.69 -2.53 3.75
CA TRP A 53 -2.50 -1.35 4.02
C TRP A 53 -1.68 -0.06 4.17
N GLN A 54 -0.39 -0.15 4.45
CA GLN A 54 0.49 1.02 4.56
C GLN A 54 1.21 1.29 3.24
N TYR A 55 1.66 0.23 2.54
CA TYR A 55 2.50 0.37 1.35
C TYR A 55 1.75 0.51 0.02
N SER A 56 0.50 0.06 -0.08
CA SER A 56 -0.15 -0.03 -1.40
C SER A 56 -0.43 1.31 -2.07
N TRP A 57 -0.35 2.40 -1.31
CA TRP A 57 -0.62 3.75 -1.78
C TRP A 57 0.64 4.54 -2.15
N TYR A 58 1.83 3.94 -2.02
CA TYR A 58 3.11 4.63 -2.20
C TYR A 58 3.49 4.78 -3.68
N VAL A 59 2.68 5.56 -4.42
CA VAL A 59 2.88 5.92 -5.83
C VAL A 59 2.84 7.45 -5.99
N PRO A 60 3.68 8.21 -5.27
CA PRO A 60 3.60 9.68 -5.23
C PRO A 60 3.81 10.34 -6.61
N GLN A 61 4.51 9.66 -7.51
CA GLN A 61 4.79 10.14 -8.87
C GLN A 61 3.63 9.97 -9.85
N ASP A 62 2.61 9.16 -9.53
CA ASP A 62 1.53 8.77 -10.47
C ASP A 62 0.21 8.48 -9.73
N VAL A 63 -0.27 9.45 -8.92
CA VAL A 63 -1.53 9.30 -8.16
C VAL A 63 -2.74 9.14 -9.09
N ALA A 64 -2.76 9.84 -10.23
CA ALA A 64 -3.81 9.67 -11.23
C ALA A 64 -3.83 8.24 -11.82
N GLY A 65 -2.65 7.65 -12.07
CA GLY A 65 -2.54 6.24 -12.48
C GLY A 65 -2.97 5.27 -11.39
N LEU A 66 -2.66 5.57 -10.12
CA LEU A 66 -3.11 4.79 -8.97
C LEU A 66 -4.65 4.78 -8.87
N ALA A 67 -5.29 5.95 -8.99
CA ALA A 67 -6.75 6.07 -9.00
C ALA A 67 -7.37 5.29 -10.17
N ALA A 68 -6.78 5.39 -11.37
CA ALA A 68 -7.24 4.64 -12.54
C ALA A 68 -7.15 3.12 -12.34
N ALA A 69 -6.09 2.62 -11.69
CA ALA A 69 -5.94 1.20 -11.38
C ALA A 69 -7.00 0.67 -10.41
N HIS A 70 -7.46 1.51 -9.48
CA HIS A 70 -8.58 1.19 -8.57
C HIS A 70 -9.96 1.34 -9.25
N GLY A 71 -10.00 1.80 -10.50
CA GLY A 71 -11.24 2.00 -11.26
C GLY A 71 -11.87 3.38 -11.05
N GLY A 72 -11.07 4.38 -10.66
CA GLY A 72 -11.47 5.78 -10.48
C GLY A 72 -11.15 6.33 -9.09
N ALA A 73 -11.19 7.65 -8.96
CA ALA A 73 -10.92 8.36 -7.70
C ALA A 73 -11.83 7.86 -6.56
N ASP A 74 -13.14 7.79 -6.77
CA ASP A 74 -14.11 7.34 -5.75
C ASP A 74 -13.79 5.96 -5.18
N LYS A 75 -13.31 5.02 -6.02
CA LYS A 75 -12.93 3.68 -5.56
C LYS A 75 -11.62 3.67 -4.79
N LEU A 76 -10.66 4.52 -5.17
CA LEU A 76 -9.45 4.72 -4.38
C LEU A 76 -9.80 5.34 -3.02
N LEU A 77 -10.64 6.38 -2.99
CA LEU A 77 -11.06 7.02 -1.74
C LEU A 77 -11.81 6.04 -0.82
N ALA A 78 -12.67 5.17 -1.37
CA ALA A 78 -13.34 4.13 -0.58
C ALA A 78 -12.36 3.08 0.02
N MET A 79 -11.21 2.85 -0.61
CA MET A 79 -10.13 2.03 -0.02
C MET A 79 -9.39 2.80 1.07
N LEU A 80 -9.16 4.11 0.89
CA LEU A 80 -8.55 4.95 1.91
C LEU A 80 -9.46 5.12 3.14
N ASP A 81 -10.78 5.20 2.95
CA ASP A 81 -11.74 5.22 4.07
C ASP A 81 -11.58 3.95 4.93
N GLN A 82 -11.40 2.79 4.30
CA GLN A 82 -11.11 1.54 5.03
C GLN A 82 -9.77 1.57 5.77
N VAL A 83 -8.76 2.31 5.29
CA VAL A 83 -7.50 2.51 6.03
C VAL A 83 -7.79 3.21 7.35
N PHE A 84 -8.53 4.32 7.34
CA PHE A 84 -8.75 5.16 8.53
C PHE A 84 -9.85 4.64 9.46
N ASP A 85 -10.90 4.00 8.92
CA ASP A 85 -12.04 3.51 9.70
C ASP A 85 -11.78 2.18 10.40
N ALA A 86 -10.78 1.41 9.96
CA ALA A 86 -10.45 0.11 10.50
C ALA A 86 -10.26 0.15 12.03
N LYS A 87 -10.68 -0.92 12.70
CA LYS A 87 -10.35 -1.17 14.11
C LYS A 87 -9.21 -2.18 14.16
N VAL A 88 -7.99 -1.66 14.32
CA VAL A 88 -6.77 -2.47 14.33
C VAL A 88 -6.38 -2.80 15.75
N ASP A 89 -6.11 -4.07 16.03
CA ASP A 89 -5.49 -4.51 17.28
C ASP A 89 -4.01 -4.09 17.25
N PRO A 90 -3.54 -3.22 18.18
CA PRO A 90 -2.13 -2.82 18.23
C PRO A 90 -1.15 -3.99 18.31
N LYS A 91 -1.59 -5.16 18.78
CA LYS A 91 -0.80 -6.41 18.80
C LYS A 91 -0.24 -6.81 17.45
N VAL A 92 -0.90 -6.43 16.37
CA VAL A 92 -0.42 -6.68 14.99
C VAL A 92 0.97 -6.06 14.77
N PHE A 93 1.29 -4.99 15.49
CA PHE A 93 2.54 -4.25 15.35
C PHE A 93 3.42 -4.25 16.61
N GLU A 94 3.11 -5.08 17.62
CA GLU A 94 3.88 -5.11 18.89
C GLU A 94 5.38 -5.39 18.71
N HIS A 95 5.78 -5.94 17.57
CA HIS A 95 7.15 -6.25 17.22
C HIS A 95 7.84 -5.15 16.37
N MET A 96 7.17 -4.01 16.14
CA MET A 96 7.65 -2.89 15.34
C MET A 96 7.61 -1.60 16.16
N GLU A 97 8.78 -1.09 16.55
CA GLU A 97 8.87 0.09 17.44
C GLU A 97 8.34 1.38 16.78
N ASP A 98 8.45 1.49 15.45
CA ASP A 98 8.10 2.71 14.71
C ASP A 98 6.60 2.83 14.37
N ILE A 99 5.82 1.75 14.55
CA ILE A 99 4.37 1.77 14.31
C ILE A 99 3.63 2.35 15.52
N THR A 100 3.57 3.67 15.56
CA THR A 100 2.87 4.43 16.60
C THR A 100 1.84 5.40 16.00
N GLY A 101 0.94 5.94 16.84
CA GLY A 101 -0.07 6.91 16.40
C GLY A 101 -1.08 6.34 15.41
N LEU A 102 -1.63 5.14 15.72
CA LEU A 102 -2.55 4.43 14.84
C LEU A 102 -3.91 5.14 14.71
N ILE A 103 -4.36 5.29 13.46
CA ILE A 103 -5.74 5.65 13.08
C ILE A 103 -6.19 4.59 12.08
N GLY A 104 -6.78 3.51 12.59
CA GLY A 104 -6.96 2.29 11.80
C GLY A 104 -5.62 1.72 11.35
N TRP A 105 -5.46 1.48 10.05
CA TRP A 105 -4.22 0.99 9.45
C TRP A 105 -3.18 2.09 9.23
N TYR A 106 -3.58 3.37 9.28
CA TYR A 106 -2.65 4.49 9.20
C TYR A 106 -1.78 4.55 10.46
N ALA A 107 -0.46 4.62 10.30
CA ALA A 107 0.49 4.74 11.39
C ALA A 107 1.30 6.04 11.26
N HIS A 108 1.00 7.07 12.07
CA HIS A 108 1.70 8.35 11.96
C HIS A 108 3.19 8.26 12.29
N GLY A 109 3.57 7.34 13.18
CA GLY A 109 4.96 7.13 13.57
C GLY A 109 5.87 6.60 12.46
N ASN A 110 5.31 6.11 11.35
CA ASN A 110 6.06 5.43 10.29
C ASN A 110 5.85 6.10 8.92
N GLU A 111 6.95 6.36 8.21
CA GLU A 111 7.02 7.18 7.00
C GLU A 111 6.14 6.73 5.83
N PRO A 112 5.93 5.43 5.55
CA PRO A 112 5.07 4.98 4.44
C PRO A 112 3.63 5.49 4.53
N SER A 113 3.17 5.88 5.73
CA SER A 113 1.82 6.41 5.93
C SER A 113 1.71 7.92 5.69
N HIS A 114 2.81 8.68 5.77
CA HIS A 114 2.77 10.15 5.91
C HIS A 114 2.02 10.86 4.78
N HIS A 115 2.09 10.35 3.56
CA HIS A 115 1.42 10.94 2.39
C HIS A 115 -0.03 10.51 2.24
N VAL A 116 -0.48 9.45 2.92
CA VAL A 116 -1.77 8.77 2.65
C VAL A 116 -2.96 9.70 2.85
N ALA A 117 -2.96 10.52 3.91
CA ALA A 117 -4.04 11.46 4.18
C ALA A 117 -4.18 12.55 3.09
N TYR A 118 -3.10 12.87 2.38
CA TYR A 118 -3.11 13.87 1.31
C TYR A 118 -3.68 13.33 -0.01
N LEU A 119 -3.83 12.01 -0.14
CA LEU A 119 -4.40 11.40 -1.35
C LEU A 119 -5.88 11.76 -1.56
N TYR A 120 -6.60 12.17 -0.51
CA TYR A 120 -7.98 12.69 -0.63
C TYR A 120 -8.08 13.99 -1.45
N ALA A 121 -6.97 14.71 -1.64
CA ALA A 121 -6.95 15.99 -2.35
C ALA A 121 -6.56 15.88 -3.84
N TYR A 122 -6.27 14.67 -4.35
CA TYR A 122 -5.90 14.39 -5.73
C TYR A 122 -7.09 13.92 -6.57
#